data_AF-A0A7K4JSM5-F1
#
_entry.id   AF-A0A7K4JSM5-F1
#
_cell.length_a   1.000
_cell.length_b   1.000
_cell.length_c   1.000
_cell.angle_alpha   90.00
_cell.angle_beta   90.00
_cell.angle_gamma   90.00
#
_symmetry.space_group_name_H-M   'P 1'
#
loop_
_entity.id
_entity.type
_entity.pdbx_description
1 polymer ?
#
loop_
_entity_poly.entity_id
_entity_poly.type
_entity_poly.pdbx_seq_one_letter_code
_entity_poly.pdbx_strand_id
1 'polypeptide(L)'
;LLQVCFIGRSNVGKSSLIRALFSLSPEVEVRVSKTPGHTKKMNFFQVGKCFTLVDMPGYGYRAPQDFVEMVEAYLQERRNLKRTFLLVDGVVGLQKTDHIGIEMLEEFGIPYVMVLTKIDRTSRGLLLKNVLEIQEFIKEKTQGCFPQLFLVSSLEFSGVHLLRCFIAHVTGNLPDVEAN
;
A
#
# COMPACT_ATOMS: atom_id res chain seq x y z
N LEU A 1 -0.23 -18.19 -7.13
CA LEU A 1 -1.25 -17.12 -7.17
C LEU A 1 -0.57 -15.80 -7.47
N LEU A 2 -1.26 -14.87 -8.12
CA LEU A 2 -0.77 -13.49 -8.28
C LEU A 2 -0.65 -12.82 -6.91
N GLN A 3 0.26 -11.85 -6.78
CA GLN A 3 0.50 -11.16 -5.52
C GLN A 3 0.35 -9.66 -5.68
N VAL A 4 -0.15 -9.03 -4.63
CA VAL A 4 -0.04 -7.58 -4.40
C VAL A 4 0.58 -7.38 -3.03
N CYS A 5 1.42 -6.36 -2.87
CA CYS A 5 2.01 -6.07 -1.57
C CYS A 5 1.71 -4.65 -1.11
N PHE A 6 1.71 -4.46 0.20
CA PHE A 6 1.53 -3.18 0.87
C PHE A 6 2.79 -2.87 1.64
N ILE A 7 3.34 -1.67 1.42
CA ILE A 7 4.55 -1.17 2.07
C ILE A 7 4.33 0.29 2.48
N GLY A 8 5.08 0.77 3.45
CA GLY A 8 5.00 2.15 3.91
C GLY A 8 5.71 2.32 5.24
N ARG A 9 5.78 3.55 5.76
CA ARG A 9 6.39 3.82 7.07
C ARG A 9 5.69 3.07 8.21
N SER A 10 6.43 2.83 9.29
CA SER A 10 5.83 2.49 10.57
C SER A 10 4.69 3.46 10.93
N ASN A 11 3.56 2.91 11.38
CA ASN A 11 2.35 3.66 11.76
C ASN A 11 1.65 4.46 10.64
N VAL A 12 1.98 4.24 9.36
CA VAL A 12 1.30 4.90 8.22
C VAL A 12 -0.18 4.50 8.07
N GLY A 13 -0.65 3.47 8.78
CA GLY A 13 -2.01 2.95 8.67
C GLY A 13 -2.15 1.70 7.80
N LYS A 14 -1.04 1.07 7.41
CA LYS A 14 -1.02 -0.16 6.58
C LYS A 14 -1.90 -1.29 7.12
N SER A 15 -1.68 -1.74 8.36
CA SER A 15 -2.49 -2.82 8.94
C SER A 15 -3.96 -2.41 9.12
N SER A 16 -4.24 -1.13 9.40
CA SER A 16 -5.63 -0.62 9.44
C SER A 16 -6.30 -0.67 8.06
N LEU A 17 -5.58 -0.30 7.00
CA LEU A 17 -6.07 -0.39 5.64
C LEU A 17 -6.31 -1.84 5.21
N ILE A 18 -5.37 -2.74 5.51
CA ILE A 18 -5.52 -4.17 5.19
C ILE A 18 -6.72 -4.76 5.93
N ARG A 19 -6.91 -4.42 7.22
CA ARG A 19 -8.10 -4.81 7.96
C ARG A 19 -9.38 -4.26 7.33
N ALA A 20 -9.37 -3.00 6.90
CA ALA A 20 -10.51 -2.41 6.20
C ALA A 20 -10.76 -3.09 4.85
N LEU A 21 -9.73 -3.49 4.10
CA LEU A 21 -9.88 -4.24 2.85
C LEU A 21 -10.57 -5.60 3.09
N PHE A 22 -10.29 -6.27 4.21
CA PHE A 22 -10.91 -7.53 4.62
C PHE A 22 -12.19 -7.36 5.46
N SER A 23 -12.84 -6.20 5.48
CA SER A 23 -14.00 -5.97 6.36
C SER A 23 -15.21 -6.88 6.11
N LEU A 24 -15.26 -7.57 4.96
CA LEU A 24 -16.30 -8.55 4.61
C LEU A 24 -15.92 -10.00 4.96
N SER A 25 -14.74 -10.20 5.57
CA SER A 25 -14.17 -11.49 5.94
C SER A 25 -13.70 -11.42 7.41
N PRO A 26 -14.62 -11.40 8.38
CA PRO A 26 -14.32 -11.15 9.79
C PRO A 26 -13.38 -12.16 10.44
N GLU A 27 -13.22 -13.35 9.84
CA GLU A 27 -12.30 -14.40 10.24
C GLU A 27 -10.82 -14.07 9.96
N VAL A 28 -10.52 -13.08 9.12
CA VAL A 28 -9.15 -12.70 8.78
C VAL A 28 -8.55 -11.84 9.89
N GLU A 29 -7.70 -12.43 10.73
CA GLU A 29 -7.03 -11.72 11.81
C GLU A 29 -5.91 -10.81 11.29
N VAL A 30 -6.16 -9.50 11.27
CA VAL A 30 -5.16 -8.47 10.98
C VAL A 30 -4.86 -7.67 12.24
N ARG A 31 -3.66 -7.87 12.79
CA ARG A 31 -3.22 -7.17 14.00
C ARG A 31 -2.87 -5.72 13.70
N VAL A 32 -3.59 -4.80 14.34
CA VAL A 32 -3.37 -3.35 14.25
C VAL A 32 -2.76 -2.87 15.57
N SER A 33 -1.61 -2.20 15.50
CA SER A 33 -0.96 -1.60 16.66
C SER A 33 -0.63 -0.13 16.40
N LYS A 34 -0.75 0.69 17.45
CA LYS A 34 -0.26 2.08 17.45
C LYS A 34 1.24 2.15 17.75
N THR A 35 1.86 1.07 18.21
CA THR A 35 3.29 1.01 18.52
C THR A 35 4.09 0.77 17.24
N PRO A 36 5.06 1.66 16.89
CA PRO A 36 5.89 1.47 15.70
C PRO A 36 6.69 0.16 15.77
N GLY A 37 6.93 -0.47 14.61
CA GLY A 37 7.69 -1.72 14.50
C GLY A 37 6.92 -3.01 14.84
N HIS A 38 5.58 -2.96 14.87
CA HIS A 38 4.76 -4.15 15.15
C HIS A 38 4.85 -5.23 14.06
N THR A 39 4.90 -4.82 12.79
CA THR A 39 5.07 -5.75 11.66
C THR A 39 6.55 -5.96 11.41
N LYS A 40 7.12 -7.03 11.97
CA LYS A 40 8.55 -7.38 11.80
C LYS A 40 8.80 -8.46 10.75
N LYS A 41 7.74 -9.16 10.33
CA LYS A 41 7.76 -10.20 9.31
C LYS A 41 6.77 -9.83 8.23
N MET A 42 6.95 -10.39 7.03
CA MET A 42 5.92 -10.32 5.99
C MET A 42 4.74 -11.23 6.36
N ASN A 43 3.52 -10.69 6.31
CA ASN A 43 2.31 -11.49 6.48
C ASN A 43 1.65 -11.73 5.13
N PHE A 44 1.27 -12.98 4.85
CA PHE A 44 0.64 -13.38 3.60
C PHE A 44 -0.82 -13.73 3.84
N PHE A 45 -1.72 -13.02 3.18
CA PHE A 45 -3.16 -13.23 3.24
C PHE A 45 -3.64 -13.77 1.89
N GLN A 46 -4.01 -15.05 1.85
CA GLN A 46 -4.55 -15.67 0.66
C GLN A 46 -6.04 -15.27 0.50
N VAL A 47 -6.39 -14.72 -0.66
CA VAL A 47 -7.76 -14.33 -0.99
C VAL A 47 -8.37 -15.41 -1.87
N GLY A 48 -9.00 -16.40 -1.24
CA GLY A 48 -9.55 -17.57 -1.91
C GLY A 48 -8.53 -18.27 -2.82
N LYS A 49 -8.92 -18.51 -4.07
CA LYS A 49 -8.02 -19.04 -5.13
C LYS A 49 -7.54 -17.95 -6.11
N CYS A 50 -7.75 -16.68 -5.77
CA CYS A 50 -7.57 -15.55 -6.67
C CYS A 50 -6.15 -14.99 -6.62
N PHE A 51 -5.76 -14.42 -5.47
CA PHE A 51 -4.48 -13.76 -5.29
C PHE A 51 -4.00 -13.83 -3.83
N THR A 52 -2.80 -13.35 -3.57
CA THR A 52 -2.25 -13.17 -2.21
C THR A 52 -1.96 -11.69 -1.97
N LEU A 53 -2.49 -11.16 -0.87
CA LEU A 53 -2.12 -9.85 -0.36
C LEU A 53 -0.96 -10.03 0.63
N VAL A 54 0.10 -9.24 0.45
CA VAL A 54 1.30 -9.32 1.28
C VAL A 54 1.47 -8.03 2.08
N ASP A 55 1.49 -8.15 3.39
CA ASP A 55 1.76 -7.06 4.32
C ASP A 55 3.25 -7.03 4.65
N MET A 56 3.99 -6.10 4.04
CA MET A 56 5.41 -5.95 4.31
C MET A 56 5.65 -5.27 5.67
N PRO A 57 6.79 -5.49 6.33
CA PRO A 57 7.20 -4.64 7.45
C PRO A 57 7.21 -3.16 7.03
N GLY A 58 7.15 -2.26 8.02
CA GLY A 58 7.28 -0.84 7.76
C GLY A 58 8.74 -0.39 7.77
N TYR A 59 9.10 0.54 6.87
CA TYR A 59 10.41 1.19 6.90
C TYR A 59 10.43 2.42 7.84
N GLY A 60 11.65 2.93 8.10
CA GLY A 60 11.88 4.09 8.96
C GLY A 60 11.95 3.74 10.44
N TYR A 61 11.29 4.53 11.29
CA TYR A 61 11.40 4.40 12.75
C TYR A 61 10.98 3.01 13.24
N ARG A 62 11.88 2.34 13.96
CA ARG A 62 11.74 0.95 14.47
C ARG A 62 11.48 -0.10 13.38
N ALA A 63 11.94 0.14 12.15
CA ALA A 63 12.05 -0.92 11.16
C ALA A 63 12.98 -2.05 11.66
N PRO A 64 12.76 -3.31 11.27
CA PRO A 64 13.74 -4.37 11.46
C PRO A 64 15.11 -3.99 10.88
N GLN A 65 16.21 -4.45 11.50
CA GLN A 65 17.57 -4.15 11.01
C GLN A 65 17.80 -4.74 9.61
N ASP A 66 17.22 -5.92 9.36
CA ASP A 66 17.23 -6.68 8.11
C ASP A 66 16.09 -6.26 7.15
N PHE A 67 15.43 -5.11 7.38
CA PHE A 67 14.29 -4.67 6.57
C PHE A 67 14.65 -4.61 5.08
N VAL A 68 15.77 -3.96 4.76
CA VAL A 68 16.20 -3.74 3.37
C VAL A 68 16.46 -5.08 2.71
N GLU A 69 17.36 -5.89 3.28
CA GLU A 69 17.69 -7.23 2.76
C GLU A 69 16.45 -8.11 2.54
N MET A 70 15.54 -8.16 3.53
CA MET A 70 14.34 -8.99 3.43
C MET A 70 13.38 -8.48 2.35
N VAL A 71 13.15 -7.17 2.24
CA VAL A 71 12.22 -6.60 1.26
C VAL A 71 12.83 -6.62 -0.14
N GLU A 72 14.11 -6.34 -0.31
CA GLU A 72 14.83 -6.42 -1.58
C GLU A 72 14.80 -7.84 -2.14
N ALA A 73 15.19 -8.84 -1.33
CA ALA A 73 15.16 -10.25 -1.74
C ALA A 73 13.76 -10.66 -2.21
N TYR A 74 12.73 -10.23 -1.48
CA TYR A 74 11.35 -10.48 -1.91
C TYR A 74 11.02 -9.77 -3.22
N LEU A 75 11.28 -8.47 -3.37
CA LEU A 75 10.89 -7.71 -4.56
C LEU A 75 11.60 -8.20 -5.84
N GLN A 76 12.86 -8.61 -5.74
CA GLN A 76 13.66 -9.07 -6.88
C GLN A 76 13.23 -10.46 -7.40
N GLU A 77 12.89 -11.39 -6.52
CA GLU A 77 12.62 -12.77 -6.92
C GLU A 77 11.17 -13.00 -7.41
N ARG A 78 10.23 -12.12 -7.02
CA ARG A 78 8.79 -12.40 -7.11
C ARG A 78 8.17 -12.01 -8.45
N ARG A 79 8.36 -12.86 -9.46
CA ARG A 79 7.77 -12.70 -10.82
C ARG A 79 6.24 -12.63 -10.85
N ASN A 80 5.56 -13.13 -9.82
CA ASN A 80 4.09 -13.09 -9.69
C ASN A 80 3.56 -11.85 -8.95
N LEU A 81 4.42 -10.91 -8.53
CA LEU A 81 4.02 -9.63 -7.97
C LEU A 81 3.47 -8.72 -9.07
N LYS A 82 2.21 -8.30 -8.95
CA LYS A 82 1.51 -7.49 -9.95
C LYS A 82 1.53 -6.00 -9.66
N ARG A 83 1.44 -5.62 -8.38
CA ARG A 83 1.44 -4.22 -7.97
C ARG A 83 1.88 -4.10 -6.52
N THR A 84 2.68 -3.08 -6.24
CA THR A 84 3.00 -2.63 -4.89
C THR A 84 2.15 -1.41 -4.52
N PHE A 85 1.62 -1.38 -3.31
CA PHE A 85 0.88 -0.25 -2.75
C PHE A 85 1.76 0.42 -1.70
N LEU A 86 2.34 1.57 -2.05
CA LEU A 86 3.17 2.38 -1.15
C LEU A 86 2.28 3.39 -0.43
N LEU A 87 2.20 3.25 0.89
CA LEU A 87 1.33 4.07 1.72
C LEU A 87 2.05 5.33 2.22
N VAL A 88 1.33 6.44 2.20
CA VAL A 88 1.74 7.74 2.74
C VAL A 88 0.67 8.20 3.73
N ASP A 89 1.09 8.72 4.88
CA ASP A 89 0.17 9.20 5.92
C ASP A 89 -0.38 10.58 5.52
N GLY A 90 -1.69 10.72 5.37
CA GLY A 90 -2.34 11.97 4.98
C GLY A 90 -2.15 13.12 5.95
N VAL A 91 -1.82 12.86 7.22
CA VAL A 91 -1.57 13.90 8.24
C VAL A 91 -0.13 14.42 8.14
N VAL A 92 0.80 13.55 7.73
CA VAL A 92 2.24 13.86 7.69
C VAL A 92 2.70 14.25 6.28
N GLY A 93 2.00 13.80 5.24
CA GLY A 93 2.43 13.94 3.85
C GLY A 93 3.62 13.05 3.50
N LEU A 94 4.10 13.21 2.26
CA LEU A 94 5.29 12.52 1.75
C LEU A 94 6.52 12.98 2.54
N GLN A 95 7.29 12.03 3.06
CA GLN A 95 8.49 12.32 3.85
C GLN A 95 9.74 11.78 3.17
N LYS A 96 10.91 12.31 3.57
CA LYS A 96 12.18 11.82 3.06
C LYS A 96 12.39 10.32 3.26
N THR A 97 11.85 9.77 4.34
CA THR A 97 11.92 8.34 4.64
C THR A 97 11.07 7.49 3.70
N ASP A 98 10.10 8.06 2.98
CA ASP A 98 9.35 7.36 1.92
C ASP A 98 10.22 7.10 0.68
N HIS A 99 11.30 7.88 0.47
CA HIS A 99 12.23 7.63 -0.62
C HIS A 99 12.88 6.25 -0.55
N ILE A 100 13.07 5.67 0.65
CA ILE A 100 13.59 4.31 0.80
C ILE A 100 12.73 3.32 0.00
N GLY A 101 11.40 3.38 0.16
CA GLY A 101 10.50 2.49 -0.58
C GLY A 101 10.40 2.85 -2.06
N ILE A 102 10.41 4.15 -2.39
CA ILE A 102 10.29 4.62 -3.77
C ILE A 102 11.51 4.24 -4.60
N GLU A 103 12.71 4.50 -4.09
CA GLU A 103 13.99 4.21 -4.75
C GLU A 103 14.13 2.72 -5.01
N MET A 104 13.83 1.87 -4.02
CA MET A 104 13.83 0.40 -4.22
C MET A 104 12.87 -0.04 -5.33
N LEU A 105 11.67 0.55 -5.40
CA LEU A 105 10.67 0.17 -6.40
C LEU A 105 11.06 0.67 -7.81
N GLU A 106 11.59 1.89 -7.91
CA GLU A 106 12.07 2.45 -9.18
C GLU A 106 13.33 1.73 -9.68
N GLU A 107 14.30 1.45 -8.81
CA GLU A 107 15.55 0.75 -9.16
C GLU A 107 15.28 -0.66 -9.69
N PHE A 108 14.35 -1.40 -9.05
CA PHE A 108 13.99 -2.76 -9.48
C PHE A 108 12.90 -2.77 -10.58
N GLY A 109 12.44 -1.61 -11.04
CA GLY A 109 11.38 -1.52 -12.06
C GLY A 109 10.06 -2.15 -11.63
N ILE A 110 9.75 -2.13 -10.33
CA ILE A 110 8.54 -2.74 -9.77
C ILE A 110 7.37 -1.76 -9.87
N PRO A 111 6.30 -2.08 -10.61
CA PRO A 111 5.15 -1.18 -10.74
C PRO A 111 4.45 -0.97 -9.40
N TYR A 112 4.22 0.27 -9.03
CA TYR A 112 3.59 0.61 -7.75
C TYR A 112 2.56 1.72 -7.86
N VAL A 113 1.77 1.89 -6.80
CA VAL A 113 0.72 2.90 -6.65
C VAL A 113 0.91 3.54 -5.28
N MET A 114 0.82 4.85 -5.21
CA MET A 114 0.76 5.55 -3.93
C MET A 114 -0.66 5.59 -3.38
N VAL A 115 -0.77 5.42 -2.06
CA VAL A 115 -2.04 5.45 -1.32
C VAL A 115 -1.90 6.41 -0.13
N LEU A 116 -2.63 7.52 -0.17
CA LEU A 116 -2.71 8.50 0.91
C LEU A 116 -3.76 8.05 1.94
N THR A 117 -3.31 7.64 3.13
CA THR A 117 -4.16 7.10 4.19
C THR A 117 -4.62 8.17 5.18
N LYS A 118 -5.53 7.80 6.09
CA LYS A 118 -5.99 8.64 7.22
C LYS A 118 -6.57 9.99 6.79
N ILE A 119 -7.20 10.06 5.62
CA ILE A 119 -7.77 11.30 5.10
C ILE A 119 -8.86 11.88 6.02
N ASP A 120 -9.49 11.04 6.85
CA ASP A 120 -10.42 11.43 7.92
C ASP A 120 -9.78 12.31 9.01
N ARG A 121 -8.45 12.29 9.13
CA ARG A 121 -7.69 13.04 10.15
C ARG A 121 -6.99 14.26 9.59
N THR A 122 -7.08 14.49 8.29
CA THR A 122 -6.38 15.57 7.61
C THR A 122 -7.35 16.71 7.34
N SER A 123 -6.98 17.93 7.73
CA SER A 123 -7.79 19.10 7.36
C SER A 123 -7.86 19.25 5.84
N ARG A 124 -8.99 19.74 5.31
CA ARG A 124 -9.21 19.84 3.85
C ARG A 124 -8.08 20.59 3.12
N GLY A 125 -7.57 21.68 3.72
CA GLY A 125 -6.47 22.46 3.16
C GLY A 125 -5.15 21.70 3.10
N LEU A 126 -4.81 20.98 4.18
CA LEU A 126 -3.62 20.14 4.22
C LEU A 126 -3.74 18.94 3.27
N LEU A 127 -4.93 18.35 3.17
CA LEU A 127 -5.18 17.24 2.26
C LEU A 127 -4.97 17.66 0.80
N LEU A 128 -5.54 18.81 0.41
CA LEU A 128 -5.35 19.36 -0.93
C LEU A 128 -3.87 19.63 -1.21
N LYS A 129 -3.16 20.25 -0.27
CA LYS A 129 -1.71 20.49 -0.38
C LYS A 129 -0.96 19.17 -0.62
N ASN A 130 -1.18 18.17 0.23
CA ASN A 130 -0.49 16.88 0.15
C ASN A 130 -0.81 16.15 -1.17
N VAL A 131 -2.05 16.22 -1.67
CA VAL A 131 -2.43 15.64 -2.95
C VAL A 131 -1.66 16.28 -4.10
N LEU A 132 -1.62 17.62 -4.15
CA LEU A 132 -0.92 18.35 -5.21
C LEU A 132 0.59 18.04 -5.19
N GLU A 133 1.21 18.08 -4.01
CA GLU A 133 2.64 17.78 -3.84
C GLU A 133 2.97 16.34 -4.27
N ILE A 134 2.15 15.36 -3.88
CA ILE A 134 2.38 13.96 -4.25
C ILE A 134 2.13 13.72 -5.74
N GLN A 135 1.10 14.33 -6.33
CA GLN A 135 0.84 14.20 -7.76
C GLN A 135 1.94 14.82 -8.62
N GLU A 136 2.45 15.99 -8.21
CA GLU A 136 3.62 16.61 -8.85
C GLU A 136 4.86 15.73 -8.71
N PHE A 137 5.10 15.17 -7.51
CA PHE A 137 6.20 14.22 -7.28
C PHE A 137 6.08 12.99 -8.19
N ILE A 138 4.91 12.36 -8.28
CA ILE A 138 4.67 11.21 -9.16
C ILE A 138 5.00 11.58 -10.61
N LYS A 139 4.51 12.73 -11.08
CA LYS A 139 4.70 13.18 -12.46
C LYS A 139 6.17 13.49 -12.80
N GLU A 140 6.88 14.14 -11.89
CA GLU A 140 8.20 14.72 -12.17
C GLU A 140 9.38 13.84 -11.70
N LYS A 141 9.14 12.90 -10.78
CA LYS A 141 10.20 12.16 -10.08
C LYS A 141 10.08 10.63 -10.14
N THR A 142 9.06 10.08 -10.78
CA THR A 142 8.83 8.63 -10.82
C THR A 142 8.56 8.15 -12.25
N GLN A 143 8.93 6.91 -12.56
CA GLN A 143 8.67 6.27 -13.87
C GLN A 143 7.74 5.06 -13.72
N GLY A 144 7.86 4.31 -12.61
CA GLY A 144 7.10 3.10 -12.34
C GLY A 144 5.81 3.31 -11.54
N CYS A 145 5.57 4.52 -11.03
CA CYS A 145 4.38 4.83 -10.26
C CYS A 145 3.14 5.02 -11.15
N PHE A 146 2.04 4.41 -10.76
CA PHE A 146 0.74 4.67 -11.35
C PHE A 146 0.35 6.15 -11.13
N PRO A 147 -0.08 6.88 -12.18
CA PRO A 147 -0.31 8.33 -12.08
C PRO A 147 -1.40 8.75 -11.08
N GLN A 148 -2.41 7.90 -10.86
CA GLN A 148 -3.51 8.22 -9.97
C GLN A 148 -3.15 7.89 -8.52
N LEU A 149 -3.14 8.92 -7.67
CA LEU A 149 -3.08 8.79 -6.22
C LEU A 149 -4.42 8.29 -5.67
N PHE A 150 -4.38 7.28 -4.80
CA PHE A 150 -5.57 6.81 -4.08
C PHE A 150 -5.68 7.51 -2.72
N LEU A 151 -6.85 8.03 -2.41
CA LEU A 151 -7.16 8.61 -1.11
C LEU A 151 -8.03 7.65 -0.32
N VAL A 152 -7.61 7.27 0.89
CA VAL A 152 -8.36 6.30 1.71
C VAL A 152 -8.50 6.71 3.16
N SER A 153 -9.69 6.48 3.71
CA SER A 153 -9.90 6.37 5.16
C SER A 153 -10.27 4.94 5.51
N SER A 154 -9.47 4.30 6.36
CA SER A 154 -9.81 2.99 6.92
C SER A 154 -10.90 3.07 7.98
N LEU A 155 -11.15 4.26 8.53
CA LEU A 155 -12.18 4.50 9.55
C LEU A 155 -13.55 4.71 8.89
N GLU A 156 -13.61 5.58 7.88
CA GLU A 156 -14.85 5.95 7.19
C GLU A 156 -15.13 5.09 5.95
N PHE A 157 -14.20 4.20 5.57
CA PHE A 157 -14.23 3.40 4.33
C PHE A 157 -14.19 4.21 3.02
N SER A 158 -14.08 5.54 3.10
CA SER A 158 -13.84 6.44 1.97
C SER A 158 -12.66 5.93 1.11
N GLY A 159 -12.91 5.72 -0.19
CA GLY A 159 -11.91 5.25 -1.16
C GLY A 159 -11.51 3.76 -1.05
N VAL A 160 -11.83 3.06 0.05
CA VAL A 160 -11.46 1.65 0.24
C VAL A 160 -12.13 0.75 -0.79
N HIS A 161 -13.39 0.99 -1.12
CA HIS A 161 -14.12 0.22 -2.14
C HIS A 161 -13.50 0.39 -3.54
N LEU A 162 -13.13 1.62 -3.91
CA LEU A 162 -12.44 1.89 -5.17
C LEU A 162 -11.08 1.18 -5.21
N LEU A 163 -10.35 1.18 -4.09
CA LEU A 163 -9.08 0.46 -3.98
C LEU A 163 -9.28 -1.07 -4.13
N ARG A 164 -10.35 -1.64 -3.57
CA ARG A 164 -10.70 -3.07 -3.80
C ARG A 164 -10.95 -3.36 -5.28
N CYS A 165 -11.72 -2.53 -5.97
CA CYS A 165 -11.96 -2.68 -7.41
C CYS A 165 -10.65 -2.62 -8.21
N PHE A 166 -9.76 -1.69 -7.85
CA PHE A 166 -8.45 -1.58 -8.49
C PHE A 166 -7.55 -2.80 -8.22
N ILE A 167 -7.55 -3.33 -6.98
CA ILE A 167 -6.82 -4.57 -6.65
C ILE A 167 -7.39 -5.75 -7.45
N ALA A 168 -8.72 -5.89 -7.54
CA ALA A 168 -9.37 -6.91 -8.35
C ALA A 168 -8.97 -6.78 -9.83
N HIS A 169 -8.94 -5.56 -10.37
CA HIS A 169 -8.52 -5.28 -11.73
C HIS A 169 -7.08 -5.73 -12.01
N VAL A 170 -6.10 -5.26 -11.21
CA VAL A 170 -4.68 -5.57 -11.45
C VAL A 170 -4.33 -7.03 -11.18
N THR A 171 -5.20 -7.76 -10.47
CA THR A 171 -5.08 -9.20 -10.25
C THR A 171 -5.91 -10.03 -11.21
N GLY A 172 -6.65 -9.43 -12.14
CA GLY A 172 -7.49 -10.15 -13.12
C GLY A 172 -8.69 -10.86 -12.50
N ASN A 173 -9.26 -10.33 -11.42
CA ASN A 173 -10.42 -10.87 -10.71
C ASN A 173 -11.63 -9.92 -10.72
N LEU A 174 -11.70 -9.00 -11.69
CA LEU A 174 -12.97 -8.33 -11.97
C LEU A 174 -13.87 -9.27 -12.77
N PRO A 175 -15.19 -9.28 -12.53
CA PRO A 175 -16.12 -10.05 -13.34
C PRO A 175 -16.08 -9.55 -14.79
N ASP A 176 -16.06 -10.48 -15.74
CA ASP A 176 -16.19 -10.15 -17.17
C ASP A 176 -17.56 -9.52 -17.41
N VAL A 177 -17.56 -8.31 -17.97
CA VAL A 177 -18.79 -7.54 -18.24
C VAL A 177 -19.64 -8.20 -19.33
N GLU A 178 -19.08 -9.16 -20.07
CA GLU A 178 -19.73 -9.87 -21.18
C GLU A 178 -20.42 -11.19 -20.77
N ALA A 179 -20.43 -11.55 -19.50
CA ALA A 179 -21.17 -12.71 -19.00
C ALA A 179 -22.55 -12.31 -18.47
N ASN A 180 -23.45 -11.90 -19.36
CA ASN A 180 -24.92 -11.88 -19.17
C ASN A 180 -25.63 -11.96 -20.52
#